data_AF-A0A520IBV0-F1
#
_entry.id   AF-A0A520IBV0-F1
#
_cell.length_a   1.000
_cell.length_b   1.000
_cell.length_c   1.000
_cell.angle_alpha   90.00
_cell.angle_beta   90.00
_cell.angle_gamma   90.00
#
_symmetry.space_group_name_H-M   'P 1'
#
loop_
_entity.id
_entity.type
_entity.pdbx_description
1 polymer ?
#
loop_
_entity_poly.entity_id
_entity_poly.type
_entity_poly.pdbx_seq_one_letter_code
_entity_poly.pdbx_strand_id
1 'polypeptide(L)'
;ADQRDQVLEQMSTLTDVNTAFDDLGRATVRLGGASGAVFVVGTDSGQVSFARNDDGAVQFAVTRGGEASVLSPSGGTLAGFADGAQRIASARAGLNTIASDFTAQVNAVQMQGRDLDGKAGTALFATGETATDISVALTDPRGIAAAGATGGVRDSSNLSALQAVRGSGAFETRTTNLIAGNAAALEQRKTVADAQSAIRDGAVSALAAASGVDLDSEAVDLLRFQQAYQASSRVIQTARDTLQTILDLR
;
A
#
# COMPACT_ATOMS: atom_id res chain seq x y z
N ALA A 1 -19.90 23.77 2.92
CA ALA A 1 -18.48 23.45 2.76
C ALA A 1 -18.16 22.14 3.48
N ASP A 2 -18.67 21.97 4.70
CA ASP A 2 -18.37 20.89 5.63
C ASP A 2 -18.50 19.47 5.06
N GLN A 3 -19.62 19.11 4.41
CA GLN A 3 -19.80 17.75 3.90
C GLN A 3 -18.85 17.42 2.74
N ARG A 4 -18.53 18.40 1.89
CA ARG A 4 -17.55 18.23 0.80
C ARG A 4 -16.16 18.01 1.38
N ASP A 5 -15.79 18.85 2.35
CA ASP A 5 -14.45 18.81 2.94
C ASP A 5 -14.27 17.52 3.77
N GLN A 6 -15.31 17.05 4.45
CA GLN A 6 -15.35 15.72 5.09
C GLN A 6 -15.17 14.57 4.09
N VAL A 7 -15.80 14.63 2.92
CA VAL A 7 -15.60 13.62 1.86
C VAL A 7 -14.17 13.67 1.33
N LEU A 8 -13.60 14.86 1.12
CA LEU A 8 -12.21 15.02 0.69
C LEU A 8 -11.22 14.46 1.72
N GLU A 9 -11.49 14.68 3.01
CA GLU A 9 -10.73 14.08 4.11
C GLU A 9 -10.82 12.55 4.07
N GLN A 10 -12.03 11.98 3.95
CA GLN A 10 -12.21 10.53 3.81
C GLN A 10 -11.47 9.98 2.59
N MET A 11 -11.53 10.67 1.44
CA MET A 11 -10.79 10.27 0.24
C MET A 11 -9.28 10.29 0.46
N SER A 12 -8.75 11.27 1.22
CA SER A 12 -7.33 11.36 1.57
C SER A 12 -6.85 10.18 2.41
N THR A 13 -7.74 9.55 3.19
CA THR A 13 -7.40 8.30 3.92
C THR A 13 -7.20 7.12 2.97
N LEU A 14 -7.86 7.14 1.81
CA LEU A 14 -7.80 6.07 0.82
C LEU A 14 -6.60 6.22 -0.10
N THR A 15 -6.35 7.42 -0.63
CA THR A 15 -5.24 7.69 -1.54
C THR A 15 -4.86 9.16 -1.50
N ASP A 16 -3.69 9.53 -2.03
CA ASP A 16 -3.32 10.94 -2.10
C ASP A 16 -4.28 11.71 -3.00
N VAL A 17 -4.84 12.77 -2.44
CA VAL A 17 -5.79 13.63 -3.14
C VAL A 17 -5.15 14.99 -3.39
N ASN A 18 -5.31 15.50 -4.61
CA ASN A 18 -5.06 16.90 -4.92
C ASN A 18 -6.36 17.56 -5.38
N THR A 19 -6.72 18.66 -4.73
CA THR A 19 -7.96 19.39 -4.98
C THR A 19 -7.71 20.79 -5.49
N ALA A 20 -8.49 21.25 -6.46
CA ALA A 20 -8.57 22.64 -6.88
C ALA A 20 -10.03 23.10 -6.84
N PHE A 21 -10.26 24.37 -6.50
CA PHE A 21 -11.61 24.95 -6.47
C PHE A 21 -11.71 26.04 -7.52
N ASP A 22 -12.83 26.09 -8.24
CA ASP A 22 -13.14 27.22 -9.13
C ASP A 22 -13.79 28.39 -8.36
N ASP A 23 -14.01 29.51 -9.05
CA ASP A 23 -14.63 30.72 -8.46
C ASP A 23 -16.05 30.49 -7.93
N LEU A 24 -16.69 29.39 -8.34
CA LEU A 24 -18.03 28.97 -7.89
C LEU A 24 -17.95 27.93 -6.74
N GLY A 25 -16.74 27.62 -6.25
CA GLY A 25 -16.50 26.70 -5.14
C GLY A 25 -16.63 25.22 -5.50
N ARG A 26 -16.68 24.86 -6.79
CA ARG A 26 -16.75 23.46 -7.24
C ARG A 26 -15.36 22.84 -7.20
N ALA A 27 -15.27 21.62 -6.65
CA ALA A 27 -14.01 20.90 -6.52
C ALA A 27 -13.67 20.14 -7.80
N THR A 28 -12.42 20.25 -8.23
CA THR A 28 -11.75 19.30 -9.12
C THR A 28 -10.82 18.44 -8.28
N VAL A 29 -10.95 17.12 -8.38
CA VAL A 29 -10.22 16.17 -7.54
C VAL A 29 -9.38 15.23 -8.40
N ARG A 30 -8.10 15.11 -8.07
CA ARG A 30 -7.14 14.17 -8.68
C ARG A 30 -6.66 13.17 -7.63
N LEU A 31 -6.51 11.90 -8.02
CA LEU A 31 -6.02 10.81 -7.17
C LEU A 31 -4.60 10.42 -7.57
N GLY A 32 -3.71 10.17 -6.60
CA GLY A 32 -2.29 9.92 -6.82
C GLY A 32 -1.45 11.20 -6.91
N GLY A 33 -1.88 12.26 -6.20
CA GLY A 33 -1.17 13.54 -6.12
C GLY A 33 -1.48 14.52 -7.26
N ALA A 34 -0.68 15.58 -7.38
CA ALA A 34 -0.93 16.71 -8.29
C ALA A 34 -0.97 16.30 -9.78
N SER A 35 -0.12 15.37 -10.19
CA SER A 35 -0.10 14.79 -11.54
C SER A 35 -0.97 13.54 -11.69
N GLY A 36 -1.72 13.19 -10.65
CA GLY A 36 -2.54 11.99 -10.56
C GLY A 36 -3.73 11.96 -11.52
N ALA A 37 -4.45 10.85 -11.56
CA ALA A 37 -5.61 10.67 -12.41
C ALA A 37 -6.78 11.58 -11.99
N VAL A 38 -7.46 12.21 -12.95
CA VAL A 38 -8.61 13.07 -12.67
C VAL A 38 -9.80 12.20 -12.29
N PHE A 39 -10.34 12.42 -11.09
CA PHE A 39 -11.44 11.63 -10.54
C PHE A 39 -12.74 12.40 -10.48
N VAL A 40 -12.74 13.68 -10.08
CA VAL A 40 -13.95 14.53 -10.08
C VAL A 40 -13.69 15.82 -10.83
N VAL A 41 -14.62 16.21 -11.70
CA VAL A 41 -14.70 17.57 -12.28
C VAL A 41 -16.17 17.94 -12.42
N GLY A 42 -16.57 19.07 -11.82
CA GLY A 42 -17.96 19.52 -11.87
C GLY A 42 -18.88 18.52 -11.17
N THR A 43 -19.83 17.94 -11.92
CA THR A 43 -20.76 16.91 -11.43
C THR A 43 -20.35 15.49 -11.83
N ASP A 44 -19.29 15.33 -12.61
CA ASP A 44 -18.85 14.03 -13.09
C ASP A 44 -17.79 13.43 -12.18
N SER A 45 -17.96 12.15 -11.84
CA SER A 45 -16.96 11.35 -11.13
C SER A 45 -16.49 10.15 -11.96
N GLY A 46 -15.29 9.67 -11.65
CA GLY A 46 -14.74 8.43 -12.17
C GLY A 46 -15.04 7.23 -11.27
N GLN A 47 -14.63 6.05 -11.73
CA GLN A 47 -14.60 4.82 -10.94
C GLN A 47 -13.15 4.35 -10.78
N VAL A 48 -12.77 3.94 -9.57
CA VAL A 48 -11.48 3.30 -9.33
C VAL A 48 -11.64 1.80 -9.54
N SER A 49 -10.80 1.22 -10.39
CA SER A 49 -10.68 -0.21 -10.56
C SER A 49 -9.35 -0.73 -10.00
N PHE A 50 -9.35 -1.99 -9.62
CA PHE A 50 -8.20 -2.73 -9.10
C PHE A 50 -8.03 -4.00 -9.94
N ALA A 51 -6.79 -4.29 -10.32
CA ALA A 51 -6.42 -5.53 -10.97
C ALA A 51 -5.18 -6.11 -10.30
N ARG A 52 -5.09 -7.44 -10.30
CA ARG A 52 -3.91 -8.20 -9.88
C ARG A 52 -3.58 -9.22 -10.96
N ASN A 53 -2.31 -9.35 -11.33
CA ASN A 53 -1.86 -10.40 -12.25
C ASN A 53 -1.48 -11.68 -11.49
N ASP A 54 -1.14 -12.75 -12.22
CA ASP A 54 -0.78 -14.05 -11.65
C ASP A 54 0.49 -13.99 -10.77
N ASP A 55 1.41 -13.07 -11.07
CA ASP A 55 2.62 -12.80 -10.27
C ASP A 55 2.31 -12.05 -8.95
N GLY A 56 1.06 -11.63 -8.74
CA GLY A 56 0.62 -10.90 -7.56
C GLY A 56 0.86 -9.38 -7.61
N ALA A 57 1.42 -8.86 -8.70
CA ALA A 57 1.54 -7.44 -8.95
C ALA A 57 0.15 -6.81 -9.10
N VAL A 58 -0.03 -5.62 -8.52
CA VAL A 58 -1.31 -4.92 -8.48
C VAL A 58 -1.26 -3.62 -9.27
N GLN A 59 -2.39 -3.27 -9.87
CA GLN A 59 -2.57 -2.04 -10.61
C GLN A 59 -3.91 -1.41 -10.23
N PHE A 60 -3.92 -0.08 -10.14
CA PHE A 60 -5.13 0.72 -10.00
C PHE A 60 -5.33 1.57 -11.25
N ALA A 61 -6.59 1.82 -11.60
CA ALA A 61 -6.92 2.76 -12.65
C ALA A 61 -8.16 3.57 -12.27
N VAL A 62 -8.25 4.79 -12.80
CA VAL A 62 -9.46 5.61 -12.76
C VAL A 62 -10.07 5.59 -14.14
N THR A 63 -11.33 5.15 -14.24
CA THR A 63 -12.12 5.23 -15.47
C THR A 63 -13.12 6.36 -15.36
N ARG A 64 -13.07 7.34 -16.27
CA ARG A 64 -14.01 8.45 -16.34
C ARG A 64 -14.38 8.72 -17.79
N GLY A 65 -15.68 8.87 -18.08
CA GLY A 65 -16.14 9.13 -19.46
C GLY A 65 -15.79 8.04 -20.47
N GLY A 66 -15.54 6.80 -20.00
CA GLY A 66 -15.07 5.69 -20.84
C GLY A 66 -13.55 5.63 -21.05
N GLU A 67 -12.79 6.62 -20.59
CA GLU A 67 -11.33 6.62 -20.65
C GLU A 67 -10.71 6.13 -19.33
N ALA A 68 -9.79 5.17 -19.43
CA ALA A 68 -9.04 4.67 -18.30
C ALA A 68 -7.68 5.37 -18.20
N SER A 69 -7.32 5.80 -16.98
CA SER A 69 -6.04 6.40 -16.65
C SER A 69 -5.39 5.64 -15.51
N VAL A 70 -4.08 5.43 -15.57
CA VAL A 70 -3.34 4.72 -14.52
C VAL A 70 -3.38 5.53 -13.24
N LEU A 71 -3.67 4.86 -12.13
CA LEU A 71 -3.56 5.41 -10.79
C LEU A 71 -2.36 4.77 -10.09
N SER A 72 -1.41 5.60 -9.67
CA SER A 72 -0.24 5.20 -8.88
C SER A 72 -0.29 5.87 -7.51
N PRO A 73 -0.94 5.24 -6.51
CA PRO A 73 -1.02 5.80 -5.16
C PRO A 73 0.37 5.90 -4.51
N SER A 74 0.69 7.04 -3.89
CA SER A 74 1.91 7.27 -3.11
C SER A 74 1.67 7.34 -1.58
N GLY A 75 0.41 7.41 -1.17
CA GLY A 75 -0.08 7.44 0.19
C GLY A 75 -1.55 7.01 0.28
N GLY A 76 -2.10 7.08 1.48
CA GLY A 76 -3.36 6.45 1.85
C GLY A 76 -3.29 4.91 1.88
N THR A 77 -4.42 4.29 2.18
CA THR A 77 -4.52 2.81 2.27
C THR A 77 -4.21 2.10 0.95
N LEU A 78 -4.53 2.71 -0.20
CA LEU A 78 -4.25 2.11 -1.52
C LEU A 78 -2.75 1.96 -1.79
N ALA A 79 -1.92 2.92 -1.38
CA ALA A 79 -0.46 2.79 -1.48
C ALA A 79 0.07 1.69 -0.56
N GLY A 80 -0.50 1.56 0.64
CA GLY A 80 -0.19 0.46 1.55
C GLY A 80 -0.55 -0.92 0.98
N PHE A 81 -1.70 -1.04 0.33
CA PHE A 81 -2.08 -2.26 -0.38
C PHE A 81 -1.14 -2.58 -1.54
N ALA A 82 -0.71 -1.57 -2.31
CA ALA A 82 0.26 -1.74 -3.39
C ALA A 82 1.61 -2.26 -2.89
N ASP A 83 2.19 -1.61 -1.87
CA ASP A 83 3.46 -2.02 -1.25
C ASP A 83 3.35 -3.42 -0.63
N GLY A 84 2.26 -3.71 0.08
CA GLY A 84 2.00 -5.02 0.68
C GLY A 84 1.91 -6.13 -0.36
N ALA A 85 1.19 -5.90 -1.45
CA ALA A 85 1.08 -6.85 -2.56
C ALA A 85 2.44 -7.14 -3.20
N GLN A 86 3.23 -6.10 -3.49
CA GLN A 86 4.56 -6.23 -4.06
C GLN A 86 5.51 -7.01 -3.14
N ARG A 87 5.44 -6.77 -1.82
CA ARG A 87 6.24 -7.52 -0.83
C ARG A 87 5.86 -9.00 -0.79
N ILE A 88 4.56 -9.32 -0.84
CA ILE A 88 4.09 -10.71 -0.89
C ILE A 88 4.57 -11.40 -2.18
N ALA A 89 4.47 -10.73 -3.33
CA ALA A 89 4.96 -11.26 -4.60
C ALA A 89 6.46 -11.56 -4.55
N SER A 90 7.27 -10.62 -4.07
CA SER A 90 8.72 -10.81 -3.90
C SER A 90 9.07 -11.93 -2.93
N ALA A 91 8.35 -12.05 -1.81
CA ALA A 91 8.56 -13.13 -0.84
C ALA A 91 8.23 -14.50 -1.44
N ARG A 92 7.12 -14.61 -2.21
CA ARG A 92 6.77 -15.83 -2.93
C ARG A 92 7.83 -16.22 -3.96
N ALA A 93 8.32 -15.26 -4.75
CA ALA A 93 9.39 -15.50 -5.71
C ALA A 93 10.68 -15.99 -5.01
N GLY A 94 11.04 -15.38 -3.87
CA GLY A 94 12.17 -15.80 -3.05
C GLY A 94 12.01 -17.24 -2.53
N LEU A 95 10.84 -17.59 -2.01
CA LEU A 95 10.54 -18.95 -1.54
C LEU A 95 10.56 -19.98 -2.68
N ASN A 96 9.98 -19.65 -3.84
CA ASN A 96 10.02 -20.51 -5.02
C ASN A 96 11.46 -20.80 -5.46
N THR A 97 12.32 -19.77 -5.45
CA THR A 97 13.74 -19.92 -5.80
C THR A 97 14.45 -20.85 -4.82
N ILE A 98 14.24 -20.65 -3.51
CA ILE A 98 14.85 -21.52 -2.48
C ILE A 98 14.39 -22.97 -2.65
N ALA A 99 13.09 -23.19 -2.84
CA ALA A 99 12.48 -24.51 -2.97
C ALA A 99 12.95 -25.25 -4.23
N SER A 100 13.00 -24.55 -5.37
CA SER A 100 13.54 -25.07 -6.63
C SER A 100 15.02 -25.43 -6.50
N ASP A 101 15.84 -24.54 -5.95
CA ASP A 101 17.27 -24.79 -5.79
C ASP A 101 17.54 -25.94 -4.82
N PHE A 102 16.81 -26.00 -3.71
CA PHE A 102 16.94 -27.07 -2.72
C PHE A 102 16.66 -28.43 -3.36
N THR A 103 15.51 -28.60 -3.99
CA THR A 103 15.14 -29.88 -4.63
C THR A 103 16.09 -30.24 -5.76
N ALA A 104 16.42 -29.30 -6.63
CA ALA A 104 17.32 -29.53 -7.77
C ALA A 104 18.72 -29.95 -7.31
N GLN A 105 19.32 -29.22 -6.37
CA GLN A 105 20.70 -29.47 -5.96
C GLN A 105 20.83 -30.72 -5.08
N VAL A 106 19.86 -30.98 -4.18
CA VAL A 106 19.88 -32.21 -3.39
C VAL A 106 19.65 -33.44 -4.28
N ASN A 107 18.72 -33.38 -5.22
CA ASN A 107 18.52 -34.45 -6.19
C ASN A 107 19.75 -34.65 -7.08
N ALA A 108 20.41 -33.58 -7.51
CA ALA A 108 21.62 -33.67 -8.32
C ALA A 108 22.74 -34.41 -7.58
N VAL A 109 22.97 -34.10 -6.30
CA VAL A 109 23.95 -34.84 -5.48
C VAL A 109 23.54 -36.30 -5.35
N GLN A 110 22.28 -36.56 -5.00
CA GLN A 110 21.76 -37.93 -4.85
C GLN A 110 21.98 -38.77 -6.12
N MET A 111 21.69 -38.24 -7.31
CA MET A 111 21.84 -38.95 -8.58
C MET A 111 23.29 -39.17 -9.02
N GLN A 112 24.26 -38.47 -8.42
CA GLN A 112 25.69 -38.68 -8.67
C GLN A 112 26.29 -39.81 -7.80
N GLY A 113 25.56 -40.26 -6.78
CA GLY A 113 26.02 -41.27 -5.84
C GLY A 113 25.61 -42.70 -6.18
N ARG A 114 26.01 -43.60 -5.29
CA ARG A 114 25.60 -45.01 -5.24
C ARG A 114 24.90 -45.32 -3.92
N ASP A 115 23.82 -46.07 -4.02
CA ASP A 115 23.02 -46.53 -2.88
C ASP A 115 23.66 -47.71 -2.14
N LEU A 116 22.99 -48.22 -1.10
CA LEU A 116 23.49 -49.33 -0.29
C LEU A 116 23.70 -50.64 -1.08
N ASP A 117 22.98 -50.80 -2.19
CA ASP A 117 23.05 -51.96 -3.08
C ASP A 117 23.99 -51.72 -4.28
N GLY A 118 24.69 -50.58 -4.32
CA GLY A 118 25.60 -50.19 -5.39
C GLY A 118 24.92 -49.70 -6.68
N LYS A 119 23.61 -49.45 -6.66
CA LYS A 119 22.87 -48.88 -7.79
C LYS A 119 23.05 -47.36 -7.82
N ALA A 120 22.85 -46.76 -8.98
CA ALA A 120 22.87 -45.31 -9.10
C ALA A 120 21.72 -44.69 -8.29
N GLY A 121 21.98 -43.57 -7.63
CA GLY A 121 20.96 -42.87 -6.87
C GLY A 121 19.82 -42.34 -7.75
N THR A 122 18.61 -42.31 -7.19
CA THR A 122 17.42 -41.70 -7.79
C THR A 122 17.10 -40.39 -7.09
N ALA A 123 16.22 -39.55 -7.66
CA ALA A 123 15.78 -38.32 -7.00
C ALA A 123 15.25 -38.60 -5.58
N LEU A 124 15.65 -37.74 -4.62
CA LEU A 124 15.19 -37.80 -3.23
C LEU A 124 13.85 -37.07 -3.06
N PHE A 125 13.68 -35.96 -3.77
CA PHE A 125 12.48 -35.13 -3.75
C PHE A 125 11.82 -35.08 -5.12
N ALA A 126 10.50 -34.91 -5.13
CA ALA A 126 9.72 -34.52 -6.30
C ALA A 126 9.11 -33.13 -6.07
N THR A 127 8.95 -32.38 -7.16
CA THR A 127 8.29 -31.08 -7.18
C THR A 127 7.00 -31.22 -7.99
N GLY A 128 5.87 -30.83 -7.41
CA GLY A 128 4.56 -30.84 -8.06
C GLY A 128 4.33 -29.61 -8.95
N GLU A 129 3.12 -29.07 -8.93
CA GLU A 129 2.74 -27.97 -9.83
C GLU A 129 3.49 -26.66 -9.56
N THR A 130 3.89 -26.43 -8.31
CA THR A 130 4.62 -25.24 -7.89
C THR A 130 5.95 -25.61 -7.25
N ALA A 131 6.92 -24.69 -7.28
CA ALA A 131 8.26 -24.93 -6.72
C ALA A 131 8.24 -25.34 -5.23
N THR A 132 7.25 -24.85 -4.47
CA THR A 132 7.07 -25.16 -3.04
C THR A 132 6.27 -26.44 -2.78
N ASP A 133 5.68 -27.05 -3.80
CA ASP A 133 4.98 -28.33 -3.70
C ASP A 133 6.00 -29.49 -3.68
N ILE A 134 6.73 -29.60 -2.57
CA ILE A 134 7.82 -30.56 -2.41
C ILE A 134 7.31 -31.80 -1.68
N SER A 135 7.60 -32.97 -2.24
CA SER A 135 7.38 -34.27 -1.61
C SER A 135 8.65 -35.12 -1.63
N VAL A 136 8.75 -36.08 -0.72
CA VAL A 136 9.84 -37.08 -0.74
C VAL A 136 9.49 -38.15 -1.77
N ALA A 137 10.32 -38.29 -2.79
CA ALA A 137 10.14 -39.28 -3.86
C ALA A 137 10.71 -40.66 -3.48
N LEU A 138 11.72 -40.68 -2.60
CA LEU A 138 12.36 -41.92 -2.17
C LEU A 138 11.49 -42.66 -1.15
N THR A 139 11.06 -43.88 -1.49
CA THR A 139 10.23 -44.71 -0.62
C THR A 139 11.01 -45.72 0.21
N ASP A 140 12.24 -46.06 -0.20
CA ASP A 140 13.13 -46.99 0.51
C ASP A 140 14.39 -46.26 0.99
N PRO A 141 14.66 -46.19 2.31
CA PRO A 141 15.88 -45.62 2.86
C PRO A 141 17.19 -46.24 2.33
N ARG A 142 17.16 -47.49 1.85
CA ARG A 142 18.32 -48.14 1.23
C ARG A 142 18.77 -47.44 -0.06
N GLY A 143 17.86 -46.72 -0.72
CA GLY A 143 18.14 -45.93 -1.92
C GLY A 143 18.84 -44.61 -1.65
N ILE A 144 19.23 -44.31 -0.40
CA ILE A 144 20.09 -43.16 -0.09
C ILE A 144 21.48 -43.38 -0.70
N ALA A 145 21.83 -42.56 -1.67
CA ALA A 145 23.05 -42.67 -2.44
C ALA A 145 24.26 -42.02 -1.72
N ALA A 146 24.69 -42.60 -0.60
CA ALA A 146 25.71 -42.02 0.26
C ALA A 146 27.14 -42.13 -0.30
N ALA A 147 27.43 -43.18 -1.07
CA ALA A 147 28.73 -43.41 -1.67
C ALA A 147 28.89 -42.58 -2.96
N GLY A 148 30.11 -42.15 -3.27
CA GLY A 148 30.43 -41.55 -4.56
C GLY A 148 30.36 -42.59 -5.70
N ALA A 149 30.37 -42.12 -6.95
CA ALA A 149 30.19 -42.95 -8.14
C ALA A 149 31.16 -44.15 -8.23
N THR A 150 32.38 -44.01 -7.71
CA THR A 150 33.44 -45.04 -7.65
C THR A 150 33.74 -45.50 -6.22
N GLY A 151 32.93 -45.08 -5.24
CA GLY A 151 33.11 -45.40 -3.83
C GLY A 151 32.71 -46.85 -3.51
N GLY A 152 33.30 -47.40 -2.44
CA GLY A 152 32.91 -48.72 -1.92
C GLY A 152 31.72 -48.65 -0.95
N VAL A 153 31.34 -49.80 -0.38
CA VAL A 153 30.17 -49.98 0.51
C VAL A 153 30.19 -49.09 1.77
N ARG A 154 31.36 -48.59 2.17
CA ARG A 154 31.54 -47.71 3.35
C ARG A 154 31.94 -46.28 2.98
N ASP A 155 31.87 -45.93 1.69
CA ASP A 155 32.17 -44.58 1.22
C ASP A 155 31.01 -43.64 1.55
N SER A 156 31.36 -42.41 1.93
CA SER A 156 30.41 -41.34 2.27
C SER A 156 30.73 -40.04 1.52
N SER A 157 31.52 -40.12 0.44
CA SER A 157 31.98 -38.94 -0.28
C SER A 157 30.81 -38.15 -0.90
N ASN A 158 29.71 -38.81 -1.28
CA ASN A 158 28.52 -38.12 -1.79
C ASN A 158 27.73 -37.39 -0.70
N LEU A 159 27.76 -37.88 0.55
CA LEU A 159 27.21 -37.12 1.69
C LEU A 159 28.05 -35.87 2.00
N SER A 160 29.36 -35.94 1.82
CA SER A 160 30.23 -34.76 1.90
C SER A 160 29.88 -33.74 0.80
N ALA A 161 29.59 -34.19 -0.42
CA ALA A 161 29.10 -33.33 -1.50
C ALA A 161 27.75 -32.68 -1.15
N LEU A 162 26.84 -33.42 -0.51
CA LEU A 162 25.56 -32.88 -0.02
C LEU A 162 25.78 -31.79 1.03
N GLN A 163 26.70 -32.01 1.97
CA GLN A 163 27.08 -31.01 2.97
C GLN A 163 27.67 -29.75 2.31
N ALA A 164 28.50 -29.91 1.28
CA ALA A 164 29.06 -28.79 0.53
C ALA A 164 27.97 -27.97 -0.18
N VAL A 165 27.02 -28.65 -0.84
CA VAL A 165 25.87 -28.03 -1.50
C VAL A 165 24.96 -27.31 -0.51
N ARG A 166 24.76 -27.84 0.69
CA ARG A 166 24.03 -27.13 1.76
C ARG A 166 24.68 -25.78 2.08
N GLY A 167 26.01 -25.73 2.13
CA GLY A 167 26.78 -24.50 2.36
C GLY A 167 26.75 -23.53 1.18
N SER A 168 27.07 -24.00 -0.02
CA SER A 168 27.15 -23.15 -1.23
C SER A 168 25.78 -22.75 -1.77
N GLY A 169 24.79 -23.63 -1.66
CA GLY A 169 23.38 -23.38 -1.99
C GLY A 169 22.69 -22.46 -0.98
N ALA A 170 23.21 -22.36 0.25
CA ALA A 170 22.81 -21.39 1.27
C ALA A 170 21.29 -21.34 1.54
N PHE A 171 20.59 -22.48 1.46
CA PHE A 171 19.13 -22.54 1.54
C PHE A 171 18.59 -22.00 2.88
N GLU A 172 19.22 -22.38 3.98
CA GLU A 172 18.86 -21.93 5.32
C GLU A 172 19.16 -20.44 5.51
N THR A 173 20.31 -19.97 5.03
CA THR A 173 20.68 -18.55 5.09
C THR A 173 19.70 -17.70 4.29
N ARG A 174 19.35 -18.11 3.07
CA ARG A 174 18.36 -17.41 2.24
C ARG A 174 16.99 -17.38 2.91
N THR A 175 16.55 -18.48 3.51
CA THR A 175 15.28 -18.54 4.27
C THR A 175 15.31 -17.60 5.48
N THR A 176 16.40 -17.62 6.25
CA THR A 176 16.58 -16.75 7.41
C THR A 176 16.59 -15.27 7.00
N ASN A 177 17.25 -14.93 5.90
CA ASN A 177 17.30 -13.57 5.37
C ASN A 177 15.93 -13.07 4.91
N LEU A 178 15.10 -13.93 4.29
CA LEU A 178 13.73 -13.56 3.93
C LEU A 178 12.89 -13.22 5.17
N ILE A 179 12.98 -14.05 6.22
CA ILE A 179 12.24 -13.83 7.47
C ILE A 179 12.74 -12.56 8.17
N ALA A 180 14.05 -12.43 8.35
CA ALA A 180 14.67 -11.30 9.03
C ALA A 180 14.44 -9.98 8.27
N GLY A 181 14.56 -10.00 6.95
CA GLY A 181 14.28 -8.85 6.09
C GLY A 181 12.83 -8.38 6.19
N ASN A 182 11.88 -9.32 6.19
CA ASN A 182 10.46 -8.98 6.38
C ASN A 182 10.19 -8.41 7.77
N ALA A 183 10.79 -8.98 8.83
CA ALA A 183 10.64 -8.48 10.19
C ALA A 183 11.23 -7.07 10.35
N ALA A 184 12.44 -6.82 9.84
CA ALA A 184 13.07 -5.51 9.88
C ALA A 184 12.23 -4.47 9.13
N ALA A 185 11.70 -4.84 7.96
CA ALA A 185 10.88 -3.93 7.16
C ALA A 185 9.51 -3.67 7.81
N LEU A 186 8.93 -4.62 8.52
CA LEU A 186 7.72 -4.42 9.33
C LEU A 186 7.98 -3.43 10.46
N GLU A 187 9.08 -3.59 11.19
CA GLU A 187 9.43 -2.70 12.29
C GLU A 187 9.68 -1.27 11.80
N GLN A 188 10.41 -1.12 10.69
CA GLN A 188 10.61 0.19 10.05
C GLN A 188 9.27 0.83 9.65
N ARG A 189 8.33 0.07 9.09
CA ARG A 189 7.01 0.57 8.70
C ARG A 189 6.17 1.00 9.91
N LYS A 190 6.29 0.32 11.06
CA LYS A 190 5.66 0.75 12.32
C LYS A 190 6.21 2.08 12.80
N THR A 191 7.54 2.23 12.85
CA THR A 191 8.16 3.52 13.24
C THR A 191 7.72 4.66 12.33
N VAL A 192 7.66 4.42 11.01
CA VAL A 192 7.14 5.41 10.06
C VAL A 192 5.66 5.72 10.32
N ALA A 193 4.83 4.71 10.57
CA ALA A 193 3.41 4.89 10.86
C ALA A 193 3.19 5.72 12.14
N ASP A 194 3.95 5.46 13.21
CA ASP A 194 3.87 6.21 14.47
C ASP A 194 4.26 7.68 14.25
N ALA A 195 5.35 7.93 13.51
CA ALA A 195 5.77 9.28 13.15
C ALA A 195 4.71 10.02 12.31
N GLN A 196 4.11 9.34 11.32
CA GLN A 196 3.05 9.93 10.49
C GLN A 196 1.77 10.18 11.28
N SER A 197 1.43 9.33 12.26
CA SER A 197 0.32 9.57 13.18
C SER A 197 0.54 10.84 13.99
N ALA A 198 1.73 11.02 14.56
CA ALA A 198 2.07 12.23 15.31
C ALA A 198 2.03 13.49 14.44
N ILE A 199 2.51 13.42 13.18
CA ILE A 199 2.42 14.53 12.22
C ILE A 199 0.96 14.87 11.91
N ARG A 200 0.12 13.86 11.64
CA ARG A 200 -1.32 14.06 11.39
C ARG A 200 -1.99 14.71 12.59
N ASP A 201 -1.76 14.21 13.80
CA ASP A 201 -2.41 14.71 15.01
C ASP A 201 -1.97 16.17 15.32
N GLY A 202 -0.70 16.50 15.06
CA GLY A 202 -0.20 17.87 15.09
C GLY A 202 -0.88 18.78 14.06
N ALA A 203 -1.04 18.30 12.82
CA ALA A 203 -1.71 19.05 11.76
C ALA A 203 -3.20 19.28 12.05
N VAL A 204 -3.90 18.28 12.57
CA VAL A 204 -5.30 18.39 13.01
C VAL A 204 -5.43 19.39 14.16
N SER A 205 -4.50 19.36 15.12
CA SER A 205 -4.49 20.32 16.24
C SER A 205 -4.23 21.75 15.76
N ALA A 206 -3.29 21.94 14.82
CA ALA A 206 -3.01 23.25 14.22
C ALA A 206 -4.19 23.77 13.39
N LEU A 207 -4.86 22.89 12.64
CA LEU A 207 -6.08 23.23 11.91
C LEU A 207 -7.18 23.65 12.89
N ALA A 208 -7.44 22.87 13.95
CA ALA A 208 -8.45 23.19 14.95
C ALA A 208 -8.18 24.52 15.67
N ALA A 209 -6.91 24.85 15.91
CA ALA A 209 -6.53 26.15 16.49
C ALA A 209 -6.76 27.32 15.50
N ALA A 210 -6.57 27.10 14.20
CA ALA A 210 -6.76 28.13 13.18
C ALA A 210 -8.22 28.28 12.71
N SER A 211 -8.98 27.18 12.68
CA SER A 211 -10.40 27.14 12.33
C SER A 211 -11.31 27.23 13.56
N GLY A 212 -10.72 27.36 14.75
CA GLY A 212 -11.46 27.55 15.98
C GLY A 212 -12.24 28.86 15.93
N VAL A 213 -13.54 28.77 16.13
CA VAL A 213 -14.40 29.95 16.28
C VAL A 213 -14.19 30.49 17.69
N ASP A 214 -13.55 31.64 17.80
CA ASP A 214 -13.53 32.38 19.06
C ASP A 214 -14.90 33.05 19.23
N LEU A 215 -15.71 32.51 20.14
CA LEU A 215 -17.06 33.00 20.45
C LEU A 215 -17.07 34.48 20.81
N ASP A 216 -15.96 35.02 21.34
CA ASP A 216 -15.85 36.44 21.63
C ASP A 216 -15.69 37.26 20.33
N SER A 217 -14.92 36.76 19.36
CA SER A 217 -14.80 37.38 18.03
C SER A 217 -16.09 37.28 17.22
N GLU A 218 -16.77 36.13 17.28
CA GLU A 218 -18.06 35.93 16.61
C GLU A 218 -19.14 36.80 17.26
N ALA A 219 -19.14 36.94 18.60
CA ALA A 219 -20.05 37.85 19.30
C ALA A 219 -19.78 39.33 18.96
N VAL A 220 -18.52 39.73 18.80
CA VAL A 220 -18.16 41.08 18.35
C VAL A 220 -18.64 41.34 16.93
N ASP A 221 -18.45 40.38 16.02
CA ASP A 221 -18.96 40.50 14.65
C ASP A 221 -20.49 40.49 14.58
N LEU A 222 -21.15 39.69 15.42
CA LEU A 222 -22.60 39.65 15.55
C LEU A 222 -23.15 40.97 16.11
N LEU A 223 -22.50 41.55 17.12
CA LEU A 223 -22.81 42.90 17.62
C LEU A 223 -22.59 43.96 16.55
N ARG A 224 -21.51 43.86 15.77
CA ARG A 224 -21.23 44.77 14.66
C ARG A 224 -22.29 44.68 13.57
N PHE A 225 -22.75 43.47 13.22
CA PHE A 225 -23.85 43.27 12.27
C PHE A 225 -25.19 43.76 12.82
N GLN A 226 -25.47 43.55 14.11
CA GLN A 226 -26.66 44.10 14.76
C GLN A 226 -26.63 45.64 14.76
N GLN A 227 -25.49 46.25 15.07
CA GLN A 227 -25.32 47.70 15.07
C GLN A 227 -25.40 48.29 13.66
N ALA A 228 -24.82 47.61 12.66
CA ALA A 228 -24.96 47.99 11.26
C ALA A 228 -26.42 47.90 10.80
N TYR A 229 -27.15 46.83 11.17
CA TYR A 229 -28.57 46.69 10.85
C TYR A 229 -29.43 47.77 11.52
N GLN A 230 -29.16 48.11 12.77
CA GLN A 230 -29.81 49.21 13.48
C GLN A 230 -29.48 50.58 12.88
N ALA A 231 -28.24 50.79 12.42
CA ALA A 231 -27.85 52.01 11.72
C ALA A 231 -28.55 52.10 10.36
N SER A 232 -28.60 51.02 9.59
CA SER A 232 -29.33 50.95 8.33
C SER A 232 -30.84 51.17 8.52
N SER A 233 -31.44 50.63 9.57
CA SER A 233 -32.87 50.86 9.85
C SER A 233 -33.16 52.30 10.25
N ARG A 234 -32.28 52.96 11.02
CA ARG A 234 -32.37 54.40 11.31
C ARG A 234 -32.19 55.26 10.05
N VAL A 235 -31.24 54.92 9.17
CA VAL A 235 -31.09 55.62 7.88
C VAL A 235 -32.36 55.51 7.04
N ILE A 236 -33.00 54.34 7.01
CA ILE A 236 -34.28 54.14 6.31
C ILE A 236 -35.40 54.96 6.97
N GLN A 237 -35.46 55.04 8.31
CA GLN A 237 -36.44 55.86 9.02
C GLN A 237 -36.25 57.35 8.72
N THR A 238 -35.02 57.88 8.82
CA THR A 238 -34.73 59.28 8.48
C THR A 238 -34.99 59.58 7.00
N ALA A 239 -34.70 58.65 6.10
CA ALA A 239 -35.04 58.78 4.69
C ALA A 239 -36.57 58.82 4.48
N ARG A 240 -37.33 58.00 5.22
CA ARG A 240 -38.79 58.02 5.19
C ARG A 240 -39.35 59.35 5.72
N ASP A 241 -38.81 59.85 6.83
CA ASP A 241 -39.26 61.09 7.46
C ASP A 241 -38.93 62.31 6.59
N THR A 242 -37.75 62.35 5.96
CA THR A 242 -37.40 63.42 5.01
C THR A 242 -38.28 63.38 3.77
N LEU A 243 -38.58 62.19 3.24
CA LEU A 243 -39.47 62.04 2.09
C LEU A 243 -40.92 62.44 2.42
N GLN A 244 -41.38 62.11 3.63
CA GLN A 244 -42.69 62.54 4.14
C GLN A 244 -42.74 64.06 4.35
N THR A 245 -41.69 64.67 4.92
CA THR A 245 -41.63 66.13 5.11
C THR A 245 -41.64 66.88 3.78
N ILE A 246 -40.97 66.33 2.75
CA ILE A 246 -41.02 66.88 1.38
C ILE A 246 -42.43 66.77 0.78
N LEU A 247 -43.15 65.67 1.06
CA LEU A 247 -44.53 65.48 0.61
C LEU A 247 -45.53 66.39 1.33
N ASP A 248 -45.33 66.65 2.63
CA ASP A 248 -46.21 67.51 3.44
C ASP A 248 -45.99 69.02 3.20
N LEU A 249 -44.90 69.40 2.51
CA LEU A 249 -44.61 70.78 2.10
C LEU A 249 -45.32 71.20 0.79
N ARG A 250 -46.30 70.43 0.32
CA ARG A 250 -47.14 70.77 -0.84
C ARG A 250 -48.57 71.10 -0.46
#